data_AF-A0A960FL95-F1
#
_entry.id   AF-A0A960FL95-F1
#
_cell.length_a   1.000
_cell.length_b   1.000
_cell.length_c   1.000
_cell.angle_alpha   90.00
_cell.angle_beta   90.00
_cell.angle_gamma   90.00
#
_symmetry.space_group_name_H-M   'P 1'
#
loop_
_entity.id
_entity.type
_entity.pdbx_description
1 polymer ?
#
loop_
_entity_poly.entity_id
_entity_poly.type
_entity_poly.pdbx_seq_one_letter_code
_entity_poly.pdbx_strand_id
1 'polypeptide(L)'
;MDDYVVTGGPVQALDPASFDVNRVHVAKVVVDGFVSHHGVEEDVARVEVRAFAKAAVEAGKQRQQPDGTHLIEWHGIRVRLSGDGGAILSYRTFHYERLPSEVLAGAPSRFGGRHKKGRQWRSPGDIFPDEVSEAELLELMRDGKARIAERVVSLFARRIGVGNDLDAAEEPLRAALAAAAAEATSPLPHTDRVDSLVLTHEGVGWIVAMPAGVVVATFSPDEQE
;
A
#
# COMPACT_ATOMS: atom_id res chain seq x y z
N MET A 1 -22.12 -4.64 30.00
CA MET A 1 -21.63 -4.75 28.61
C MET A 1 -22.55 -3.83 27.84
N ASP A 2 -22.17 -2.56 27.75
CA ASP A 2 -23.06 -1.50 27.28
C ASP A 2 -23.16 -1.55 25.76
N ASP A 3 -24.37 -1.81 25.26
CA ASP A 3 -24.72 -1.68 23.86
C ASP A 3 -24.70 -0.21 23.47
N TYR A 4 -23.61 0.25 22.86
CA TYR A 4 -23.56 1.54 22.18
C TYR A 4 -24.41 1.46 20.91
N VAL A 5 -25.68 1.81 21.01
CA VAL A 5 -26.51 2.13 19.85
C VAL A 5 -26.01 3.47 19.29
N VAL A 6 -25.11 3.42 18.31
CA VAL A 6 -24.75 4.60 17.52
C VAL A 6 -25.98 4.98 16.69
N THR A 7 -26.76 5.93 17.18
CA THR A 7 -27.82 6.59 16.42
C THR A 7 -27.18 7.44 15.33
N GLY A 8 -26.95 6.83 14.17
CA GLY A 8 -26.46 7.55 12.99
C GLY A 8 -27.44 8.67 12.64
N GLY A 9 -27.05 9.92 12.90
CA GLY A 9 -27.71 11.08 12.32
C GLY A 9 -27.77 10.96 10.78
N PRO A 10 -28.61 11.77 10.11
CA PRO A 10 -28.75 11.70 8.67
C PRO A 10 -27.38 11.80 8.00
N VAL A 11 -27.02 10.75 7.26
CA VAL A 11 -25.80 10.64 6.45
C VAL A 11 -25.77 11.84 5.51
N GLN A 12 -24.88 12.80 5.76
CA GLN A 12 -24.79 13.97 4.90
C GLN A 12 -23.92 13.62 3.72
N ALA A 13 -24.50 13.66 2.52
CA ALA A 13 -23.73 13.52 1.30
C ALA A 13 -22.87 14.78 1.08
N LEU A 14 -21.65 14.61 0.56
CA LEU A 14 -20.92 15.72 -0.03
C LEU A 14 -21.76 16.28 -1.18
N ASP A 15 -22.04 17.58 -1.15
CA ASP A 15 -22.76 18.27 -2.21
C ASP A 15 -21.80 18.55 -3.39
N PRO A 16 -22.08 18.01 -4.59
CA PRO A 16 -21.23 18.24 -5.76
C PRO A 16 -21.06 19.73 -6.11
N ALA A 17 -22.04 20.58 -5.80
CA ALA A 17 -21.96 22.00 -6.13
C ALA A 17 -20.96 22.78 -5.24
N SER A 18 -20.69 22.31 -4.04
CA SER A 18 -19.77 22.93 -3.08
C SER A 18 -18.41 22.21 -2.97
N PHE A 19 -18.26 21.05 -3.60
CA PHE A 19 -17.01 20.28 -3.59
C PHE A 19 -15.95 20.86 -4.55
N ASP A 20 -15.12 21.78 -4.05
CA ASP A 20 -13.99 22.33 -4.80
C ASP A 20 -12.76 21.41 -4.77
N VAL A 21 -12.63 20.58 -5.81
CA VAL A 21 -11.52 19.62 -5.95
C VAL A 21 -10.12 20.27 -5.87
N ASN A 22 -9.97 21.53 -6.28
CA ASN A 22 -8.66 22.18 -6.30
C ASN A 22 -8.16 22.52 -4.90
N ARG A 23 -9.08 22.64 -3.94
CA ARG A 23 -8.77 22.87 -2.52
C ARG A 23 -8.58 21.58 -1.74
N VAL A 24 -8.93 20.43 -2.32
CA VAL A 24 -8.80 19.14 -1.66
C VAL A 24 -7.32 18.81 -1.46
N HIS A 25 -6.88 18.72 -0.22
CA HIS A 25 -5.53 18.27 0.12
C HIS A 25 -5.39 16.77 -0.17
N VAL A 26 -4.28 16.35 -0.78
CA VAL A 26 -3.98 14.92 -0.94
C VAL A 26 -2.85 14.58 0.00
N ALA A 27 -3.14 13.78 1.04
CA ALA A 27 -2.16 13.40 2.05
C ALA A 27 -0.92 12.81 1.39
N LYS A 28 0.28 13.11 1.90
CA LYS A 28 1.56 12.66 1.33
C LYS A 28 1.60 11.14 1.13
N VAL A 29 1.15 10.37 2.13
CA VAL A 29 1.06 8.89 2.06
C VAL A 29 0.21 8.39 0.88
N VAL A 30 -0.83 9.13 0.48
CA VAL A 30 -1.66 8.80 -0.68
C VAL A 30 -0.89 9.03 -1.97
N VAL A 31 -0.14 10.13 -2.06
CA VAL A 31 0.69 10.45 -3.23
C VAL A 31 1.81 9.44 -3.37
N ASP A 32 2.60 9.22 -2.31
CA ASP A 32 3.72 8.28 -2.32
C ASP A 32 3.23 6.86 -2.69
N GLY A 33 2.11 6.44 -2.12
CA GLY A 33 1.50 5.15 -2.46
C GLY A 33 1.04 5.08 -3.91
N PHE A 34 0.45 6.15 -4.45
CA PHE A 34 0.00 6.21 -5.84
C PHE A 34 1.19 6.18 -6.82
N VAL A 35 2.21 7.00 -6.58
CA VAL A 35 3.47 7.04 -7.34
C VAL A 35 4.13 5.68 -7.34
N SER A 36 4.26 5.04 -6.17
CA SER A 36 4.82 3.70 -6.03
C SER A 36 4.02 2.65 -6.82
N HIS A 37 2.69 2.75 -6.85
CA HIS A 37 1.85 1.79 -7.56
C HIS A 37 1.84 1.98 -9.09
N HIS A 38 1.80 3.22 -9.55
CA HIS A 38 1.56 3.54 -10.97
C HIS A 38 2.81 4.03 -11.71
N GLY A 39 3.90 4.32 -11.01
CA GLY A 39 5.16 4.78 -11.61
C GLY A 39 5.07 6.15 -12.27
N VAL A 40 4.21 7.03 -11.76
CA VAL A 40 4.02 8.41 -12.26
C VAL A 40 4.66 9.45 -11.36
N GLU A 41 4.78 10.68 -11.84
CA GLU A 41 5.24 11.82 -11.02
C GLU A 41 4.20 12.21 -9.94
N GLU A 42 4.66 12.84 -8.85
CA GLU A 42 3.80 13.26 -7.74
C GLU A 42 2.66 14.19 -8.18
N ASP A 43 2.93 15.13 -9.09
CA ASP A 43 1.93 16.08 -9.58
C ASP A 43 0.82 15.36 -10.36
N VAL A 44 1.19 14.36 -11.17
CA VAL A 44 0.23 13.50 -11.88
C VAL A 44 -0.62 12.73 -10.88
N ALA A 45 0.00 12.15 -9.83
CA ALA A 45 -0.73 11.43 -8.79
C ALA A 45 -1.76 12.32 -8.07
N ARG A 46 -1.38 13.56 -7.72
CA ARG A 46 -2.30 14.53 -7.09
C ARG A 46 -3.47 14.87 -8.00
N VAL A 47 -3.21 15.11 -9.29
CA VAL A 47 -4.23 15.44 -10.30
C VAL A 47 -5.19 14.26 -10.49
N GLU A 48 -4.68 13.04 -10.69
CA GLU A 48 -5.48 11.83 -10.91
C GLU A 48 -6.40 11.51 -9.72
N VAL A 49 -5.86 11.54 -8.50
CA VAL A 49 -6.63 11.21 -7.29
C VAL A 49 -7.72 12.25 -7.02
N ARG A 50 -7.42 13.53 -7.23
CA ARG A 50 -8.40 14.63 -7.17
C ARG A 50 -9.48 14.48 -8.24
N ALA A 51 -9.10 14.28 -9.50
CA ALA A 51 -10.02 14.13 -10.61
C ALA A 51 -10.98 12.95 -10.39
N PHE A 52 -10.46 11.82 -9.89
CA PHE A 52 -11.29 10.68 -9.52
C PHE A 52 -12.28 11.01 -8.40
N ALA A 53 -11.83 11.65 -7.31
CA ALA A 53 -12.70 12.02 -6.21
C ALA A 53 -13.82 12.95 -6.67
N LYS A 54 -13.51 13.94 -7.51
CA LYS A 54 -14.51 14.83 -8.13
C LYS A 54 -15.55 14.06 -8.92
N ALA A 55 -15.10 13.24 -9.88
CA ALA A 55 -16.01 12.47 -10.73
C ALA A 55 -16.90 11.52 -9.92
N ALA A 56 -16.36 10.92 -8.86
CA ALA A 56 -17.12 10.06 -7.97
C ALA A 56 -18.14 10.81 -7.12
N VAL A 57 -17.82 12.00 -6.61
CA VAL A 57 -18.77 12.87 -5.88
C VAL A 57 -19.89 13.32 -6.81
N GLU A 58 -19.56 13.79 -8.03
CA GLU A 58 -20.55 14.16 -9.05
C GLU A 58 -21.48 13.00 -9.43
N ALA A 59 -20.95 11.77 -9.46
CA ALA A 59 -21.73 10.56 -9.73
C ALA A 59 -22.47 9.98 -8.51
N GLY A 60 -22.43 10.64 -7.35
CA GLY A 60 -23.07 10.19 -6.11
C GLY A 60 -22.48 8.88 -5.57
N LYS A 61 -21.22 8.58 -5.84
CA LYS A 61 -20.52 7.32 -5.46
C LYS A 61 -19.80 7.41 -4.12
N GLN A 62 -20.31 8.23 -3.21
CA GLN A 62 -19.74 8.46 -1.89
C GLN A 62 -20.74 8.09 -0.79
N ARG A 63 -20.23 7.62 0.36
CA ARG A 63 -21.02 7.30 1.55
C ARG A 63 -20.27 7.74 2.79
N GLN A 64 -20.91 8.56 3.63
CA GLN A 64 -20.37 8.91 4.95
C GLN A 64 -20.30 7.65 5.83
N GLN A 65 -19.21 7.51 6.58
CA GLN A 65 -18.97 6.43 7.52
C GLN A 65 -19.30 6.87 8.95
N PRO A 66 -19.45 5.93 9.92
CA PRO A 66 -19.73 6.27 11.31
C PRO A 66 -18.68 7.17 11.98
N ASP A 67 -17.44 7.16 11.50
CA ASP A 67 -16.35 8.03 11.98
C ASP A 67 -16.40 9.45 11.39
N GLY A 68 -17.44 9.78 10.63
CA GLY A 68 -17.64 11.06 9.97
C GLY A 68 -16.91 11.20 8.63
N THR A 69 -16.02 10.27 8.25
CA THR A 69 -15.30 10.32 6.96
C THR A 69 -16.21 9.95 5.79
N HIS A 70 -15.81 10.29 4.56
CA HIS A 70 -16.50 9.82 3.36
C HIS A 70 -15.72 8.70 2.70
N LEU A 71 -16.40 7.59 2.40
CA LEU A 71 -15.87 6.51 1.58
C LEU A 71 -16.40 6.61 0.16
N ILE A 72 -15.51 6.69 -0.80
CA ILE A 72 -15.78 6.53 -2.23
C ILE A 72 -15.33 5.14 -2.64
N GLU A 73 -16.20 4.40 -3.31
CA GLU A 73 -15.84 3.14 -3.96
C GLU A 73 -16.50 3.07 -5.33
N TRP A 74 -15.69 3.20 -6.38
CA TRP A 74 -16.19 3.27 -7.75
C TRP A 74 -15.18 2.68 -8.73
N HIS A 75 -15.67 1.86 -9.66
CA HIS A 75 -14.86 1.15 -10.65
C HIS A 75 -13.65 0.40 -10.06
N GLY A 76 -13.74 -0.17 -8.86
CA GLY A 76 -12.61 -0.90 -8.25
C GLY A 76 -11.48 0.00 -7.75
N ILE A 77 -11.76 1.30 -7.58
CA ILE A 77 -10.94 2.28 -6.88
C ILE A 77 -11.70 2.69 -5.62
N ARG A 78 -10.98 2.81 -4.51
CA ARG A 78 -11.53 3.23 -3.23
C ARG A 78 -10.72 4.41 -2.69
N VAL A 79 -11.41 5.47 -2.29
CA VAL A 79 -10.82 6.67 -1.69
C VAL A 79 -11.54 6.98 -0.39
N ARG A 80 -10.81 7.37 0.65
CA ARG A 80 -11.40 7.92 1.88
C ARG A 80 -11.10 9.41 1.96
N LEU A 81 -12.12 10.22 2.23
CA LEU A 81 -11.99 11.66 2.45
C LEU A 81 -12.27 12.00 3.92
N SER A 82 -11.74 13.13 4.39
CA SER A 82 -12.15 13.76 5.64
C SER A 82 -13.64 14.07 5.64
N GLY A 83 -14.23 14.29 6.83
CA GLY A 83 -15.67 14.52 6.95
C GLY A 83 -16.20 15.81 6.33
N ASP A 84 -15.32 16.78 6.06
CA ASP A 84 -15.63 17.98 5.29
C ASP A 84 -15.30 17.83 3.79
N GLY A 85 -14.78 16.68 3.36
CA GLY A 85 -14.29 16.45 2.01
C GLY A 85 -12.99 17.19 1.65
N GLY A 86 -12.41 17.96 2.58
CA GLY A 86 -11.25 18.83 2.35
C GLY A 86 -9.92 18.09 2.17
N ALA A 87 -9.84 16.80 2.53
CA ALA A 87 -8.62 16.01 2.40
C ALA A 87 -8.90 14.57 1.94
N ILE A 88 -8.03 14.04 1.09
CA ILE A 88 -7.99 12.62 0.72
C ILE A 88 -6.98 11.92 1.63
N LEU A 89 -7.51 11.02 2.45
CA LEU A 89 -6.82 10.34 3.55
C LEU A 89 -6.29 8.96 3.15
N SER A 90 -6.96 8.28 2.21
CA SER A 90 -6.46 7.03 1.63
C SER A 90 -6.92 6.86 0.19
N TYR A 91 -6.12 6.13 -0.59
CA TYR A 91 -6.43 5.63 -1.92
C TYR A 91 -6.20 4.11 -1.89
N ARG A 92 -6.96 3.32 -2.66
CA ARG A 92 -6.79 1.88 -2.89
C ARG A 92 -7.30 1.52 -4.27
N THR A 93 -6.66 0.58 -4.96
CA THR A 93 -7.08 0.16 -6.32
C THR A 93 -6.77 -1.30 -6.58
N PHE A 94 -7.55 -1.92 -7.46
CA PHE A 94 -7.21 -3.23 -8.07
C PHE A 94 -6.60 -3.10 -9.46
N HIS A 95 -6.43 -1.87 -9.96
CA HIS A 95 -5.96 -1.58 -11.31
C HIS A 95 -4.53 -1.05 -11.23
N TYR A 96 -3.55 -1.95 -11.25
CA TYR A 96 -2.14 -1.61 -11.07
C TYR A 96 -1.51 -0.98 -12.31
N GLU A 97 -2.04 -1.30 -13.49
CA GLU A 97 -1.51 -0.86 -14.78
C GLU A 97 -2.29 0.32 -15.37
N ARG A 98 -3.32 0.80 -14.66
CA ARG A 98 -4.23 1.81 -15.19
C ARG A 98 -4.48 2.90 -14.17
N LEU A 99 -4.29 4.13 -14.59
CA LEU A 99 -4.66 5.32 -13.86
C LEU A 99 -6.19 5.40 -13.69
N PRO A 100 -6.68 6.11 -12.67
CA PRO A 100 -8.11 6.37 -12.52
C PRO A 100 -8.77 6.91 -13.80
N SER A 101 -8.14 7.87 -14.48
CA SER A 101 -8.61 8.39 -15.77
C SER A 101 -8.79 7.30 -16.84
N GLU A 102 -7.83 6.40 -16.98
CA GLU A 102 -7.90 5.28 -17.93
C GLU A 102 -8.98 4.26 -17.57
N VAL A 103 -9.16 4.00 -16.27
CA VAL A 103 -10.23 3.13 -15.76
C VAL A 103 -11.60 3.73 -16.07
N LEU A 104 -11.78 5.03 -15.86
CA LEU A 104 -13.02 5.75 -16.16
C LEU A 104 -13.30 5.84 -17.67
N ALA A 105 -12.25 5.95 -18.49
CA ALA A 105 -12.34 5.88 -19.95
C ALA A 105 -12.63 4.47 -20.48
N GLY A 106 -12.65 3.45 -19.61
CA GLY A 106 -12.91 2.06 -20.00
C GLY A 106 -11.74 1.39 -20.70
N ALA A 107 -10.51 1.88 -20.54
CA ALA A 107 -9.31 1.27 -21.14
C ALA A 107 -9.22 -0.21 -20.72
N PRO A 108 -8.97 -1.16 -21.63
CA PRO A 108 -8.96 -2.58 -21.29
C PRO A 108 -7.82 -2.94 -20.33
N SER A 109 -8.07 -3.85 -19.40
CA SER A 109 -7.04 -4.44 -18.52
C SER A 109 -6.20 -5.46 -19.29
N ARG A 110 -4.87 -5.40 -19.19
CA ARG A 110 -3.98 -6.41 -19.82
C ARG A 110 -4.07 -7.75 -19.11
N PHE A 111 -4.34 -7.76 -17.81
CA PHE A 111 -4.71 -8.97 -17.07
C PHE A 111 -6.13 -9.41 -17.48
N GLY A 112 -6.21 -10.20 -18.55
CA GLY A 112 -7.45 -10.58 -19.19
C GLY A 112 -8.45 -11.28 -18.25
N GLY A 113 -9.67 -10.74 -18.21
CA GLY A 113 -10.98 -11.43 -18.23
C GLY A 113 -11.37 -12.50 -17.21
N ARG A 114 -10.44 -13.19 -16.54
CA ARG A 114 -10.79 -14.18 -15.51
C ARG A 114 -11.03 -13.45 -14.20
N HIS A 115 -12.26 -12.96 -14.04
CA HIS A 115 -12.82 -12.50 -12.78
C HIS A 115 -12.78 -13.64 -11.75
N LYS A 116 -11.62 -13.90 -11.16
CA LYS A 116 -11.52 -14.78 -9.99
C LYS A 116 -12.22 -14.07 -8.83
N LYS A 117 -13.18 -14.76 -8.22
CA LYS A 117 -13.77 -14.35 -6.94
C LYS A 117 -12.62 -14.10 -5.94
N GLY A 118 -12.59 -12.91 -5.35
CA GLY A 118 -11.59 -12.52 -4.35
C GLY A 118 -10.50 -11.55 -4.83
N ARG A 119 -10.82 -10.49 -5.57
CA ARG A 119 -9.86 -9.39 -5.76
C ARG A 119 -9.50 -8.84 -4.38
N GLN A 120 -8.24 -8.97 -3.97
CA GLN A 120 -7.71 -8.46 -2.71
C GLN A 120 -7.42 -6.97 -2.84
N TRP A 121 -8.09 -6.13 -2.04
CA TRP A 121 -7.93 -4.68 -2.11
C TRP A 121 -6.51 -4.39 -1.68
N ARG A 122 -5.72 -3.76 -2.55
CA ARG A 122 -4.38 -3.34 -2.18
C ARG A 122 -4.41 -1.88 -1.76
N SER A 123 -3.86 -1.63 -0.59
CA SER A 123 -3.59 -0.28 -0.12
C SER A 123 -2.25 0.19 -0.68
N PRO A 124 -2.20 1.29 -1.40
CA PRO A 124 -1.08 2.20 -1.33
C PRO A 124 -0.85 2.57 0.14
N GLY A 125 0.25 2.09 0.70
CA GLY A 125 0.67 2.39 2.07
C GLY A 125 -0.25 1.82 3.15
N ASP A 126 -0.27 0.50 3.37
CA ASP A 126 -0.60 0.01 4.72
C ASP A 126 0.49 0.53 5.68
N ILE A 127 0.26 1.76 6.15
CA ILE A 127 0.89 2.52 7.24
C ILE A 127 2.40 2.26 7.36
N PHE A 128 3.20 3.11 6.72
CA PHE A 128 4.60 3.26 7.11
C PHE A 128 4.67 4.34 8.20
N PRO A 129 5.24 4.06 9.39
CA PRO A 129 5.60 5.14 10.31
C PRO A 129 6.64 6.07 9.65
N ASP A 130 6.92 7.19 10.31
CA ASP A 130 7.92 8.19 9.89
C ASP A 130 9.21 7.53 9.34
N GLU A 131 9.86 8.18 8.36
CA GLU A 131 11.07 7.71 7.68
C GLU A 131 12.03 6.98 8.64
N VAL A 132 12.03 5.65 8.59
CA VAL A 132 12.91 4.81 9.42
C VAL A 132 14.30 4.88 8.80
N SER A 133 15.28 5.37 9.55
CA SER A 133 16.67 5.39 9.08
C SER A 133 17.18 3.97 8.80
N GLU A 134 18.19 3.81 7.94
CA GLU A 134 18.81 2.50 7.68
C GLU A 134 19.25 1.80 8.98
N ALA A 135 19.85 2.57 9.88
CA ALA A 135 20.32 2.07 11.17
C ALA A 135 19.16 1.57 12.04
N GLU A 136 18.08 2.35 12.13
CA GLU A 136 16.88 1.98 12.89
C GLU A 136 16.17 0.76 12.29
N LEU A 137 16.14 0.65 10.96
CA LEU A 137 15.59 -0.51 10.27
C LEU A 137 16.39 -1.78 10.55
N LEU A 138 17.71 -1.71 10.47
CA LEU A 138 18.57 -2.84 10.80
C LEU A 138 18.41 -3.26 12.27
N GLU A 139 18.23 -2.31 13.18
CA GLU A 139 17.93 -2.59 14.59
C GLU A 139 16.56 -3.28 14.75
N LEU A 140 15.51 -2.78 14.11
CA LEU A 140 14.19 -3.41 14.11
C LEU A 140 14.22 -4.84 13.55
N MET A 141 15.05 -5.11 12.55
CA MET A 141 15.23 -6.45 11.99
C MET A 141 15.96 -7.38 12.94
N ARG A 142 17.05 -6.93 13.56
CA ARG A 142 17.79 -7.70 14.57
C ARG A 142 16.91 -8.05 15.77
N ASP A 143 16.03 -7.13 16.16
CA ASP A 143 15.05 -7.33 17.24
C ASP A 143 13.84 -8.18 16.84
N GLY A 144 13.73 -8.60 15.57
CA GLY A 144 12.56 -9.32 15.06
C GLY A 144 11.27 -8.48 15.04
N LYS A 145 11.38 -7.16 15.19
CA LYS A 145 10.26 -6.20 15.22
C LYS A 145 9.93 -5.61 13.85
N ALA A 146 10.78 -5.84 12.85
CA ALA A 146 10.53 -5.40 11.49
C ALA A 146 9.19 -5.94 10.98
N ARG A 147 8.50 -5.09 10.20
CA ARG A 147 7.25 -5.47 9.57
C ARG A 147 7.54 -6.28 8.31
N ILE A 148 6.77 -7.33 8.10
CA ILE A 148 6.96 -8.26 7.00
C ILE A 148 5.65 -8.33 6.22
N ALA A 149 5.70 -8.09 4.91
CA ALA A 149 4.52 -8.24 4.09
C ALA A 149 4.09 -9.71 4.05
N GLU A 150 2.80 -10.00 4.16
CA GLU A 150 2.25 -11.37 4.13
C GLU A 150 2.72 -12.15 2.89
N ARG A 151 2.88 -11.48 1.74
CA ARG A 151 3.42 -12.09 0.52
C ARG A 151 4.84 -12.64 0.71
N VAL A 152 5.67 -11.96 1.51
CA VAL A 152 7.04 -12.37 1.79
C VAL A 152 7.04 -13.60 2.68
N VAL A 153 6.16 -13.63 3.69
CA VAL A 153 5.93 -14.83 4.52
C VAL A 153 5.51 -16.00 3.64
N SER A 154 4.54 -15.80 2.74
CA SER A 154 4.06 -16.85 1.84
C SER A 154 5.13 -17.35 0.85
N LEU A 155 5.95 -16.46 0.28
CA LEU A 155 7.05 -16.85 -0.60
C LEU A 155 8.13 -17.63 0.16
N PHE A 156 8.45 -17.18 1.37
CA PHE A 156 9.40 -17.86 2.23
C PHE A 156 8.90 -19.23 2.67
N ALA A 157 7.61 -19.35 3.06
CA ALA A 157 6.95 -20.61 3.41
C ALA A 157 7.11 -21.67 2.31
N ARG A 158 6.93 -21.26 1.05
CA ARG A 158 7.15 -22.15 -0.11
C ARG A 158 8.61 -22.55 -0.24
N ARG A 159 9.54 -21.62 0.00
CA ARG A 159 10.97 -21.87 -0.12
C ARG A 159 11.49 -22.86 0.91
N ILE A 160 11.02 -22.78 2.15
CA ILE A 160 11.41 -23.70 3.23
C ILE A 160 10.57 -24.99 3.26
N GLY A 161 9.65 -25.18 2.30
CA GLY A 161 8.89 -26.42 2.15
C GLY A 161 7.70 -26.58 3.12
N VAL A 162 7.28 -25.54 3.83
CA VAL A 162 6.10 -25.58 4.73
C VAL A 162 4.79 -25.21 4.02
N GLY A 163 4.84 -24.98 2.71
CA GLY A 163 3.65 -24.81 1.87
C GLY A 163 2.94 -23.47 2.12
N ASN A 164 1.70 -23.53 2.61
CA ASN A 164 0.88 -22.35 2.95
C ASN A 164 0.72 -22.15 4.47
N ASP A 165 1.48 -22.87 5.28
CA ASP A 165 1.52 -22.67 6.72
C ASP A 165 2.36 -21.41 7.03
N LEU A 166 1.68 -20.27 7.11
CA LEU A 166 2.33 -18.98 7.32
C LEU A 166 2.88 -18.84 8.73
N ASP A 167 2.19 -19.42 9.72
CA ASP A 167 2.60 -19.39 11.13
C ASP A 167 3.91 -20.16 11.31
N ALA A 168 4.03 -21.34 10.68
CA ALA A 168 5.27 -22.12 10.67
C ALA A 168 6.43 -21.43 9.92
N ALA A 169 6.13 -20.49 9.01
CA ALA A 169 7.12 -19.76 8.23
C ALA A 169 7.57 -18.43 8.85
N GLU A 170 6.78 -17.84 9.74
CA GLU A 170 7.03 -16.50 10.25
C GLU A 170 8.26 -16.45 11.17
N GLU A 171 8.38 -17.37 12.14
CA GLU A 171 9.52 -17.40 13.06
C GLU A 171 10.86 -17.64 12.34
N PRO A 172 11.00 -18.63 11.44
CA PRO A 172 12.25 -18.82 10.70
C PRO A 172 12.58 -17.65 9.75
N LEU A 173 11.56 -17.01 9.18
CA LEU A 173 11.77 -15.80 8.37
C LEU A 173 12.33 -14.65 9.19
N ARG A 174 11.81 -14.40 10.40
CA ARG A 174 12.32 -13.37 11.30
C ARG A 174 13.77 -13.65 11.70
N ALA A 175 14.10 -14.90 11.99
CA ALA A 175 15.48 -15.30 12.29
C ALA A 175 16.43 -15.05 11.11
N ALA A 176 16.03 -15.41 9.89
CA ALA A 176 16.84 -15.18 8.68
C ALA A 176 17.06 -13.68 8.41
N LEU A 177 16.03 -12.84 8.60
CA LEU A 177 16.14 -11.39 8.45
C LEU A 177 17.05 -10.77 9.53
N ALA A 178 16.97 -11.24 10.77
CA ALA A 178 17.83 -10.77 11.85
C ALA A 178 19.30 -11.11 11.58
N ALA A 179 19.59 -12.31 11.08
CA ALA A 179 20.93 -12.73 10.68
C ALA A 179 21.47 -11.87 9.52
N ALA A 180 20.66 -11.67 8.48
CA ALA A 180 21.02 -10.83 7.34
C ALA A 180 21.29 -9.37 7.76
N ALA A 181 20.51 -8.82 8.69
CA ALA A 181 20.72 -7.48 9.23
C ALA A 181 21.95 -7.38 10.15
N ALA A 182 22.40 -8.47 10.76
CA ALA A 182 23.65 -8.52 11.52
C ALA A 182 24.88 -8.58 10.61
N GLU A 183 24.75 -9.22 9.45
CA GLU A 183 25.82 -9.35 8.44
C GLU A 183 25.93 -8.13 7.51
N ALA A 184 24.88 -7.29 7.47
CA ALA A 184 24.87 -6.04 6.73
C ALA A 184 26.06 -5.13 7.12
N THR A 185 26.89 -4.78 6.14
CA THR A 185 27.99 -3.81 6.28
C THR A 185 27.64 -2.52 5.53
N SER A 186 27.90 -1.37 6.16
CA SER A 186 27.51 -0.04 5.62
C SER A 186 28.57 0.54 4.66
N PRO A 187 28.18 1.25 3.58
CA PRO A 187 26.81 1.35 3.05
C PRO A 187 26.54 0.21 2.08
N LEU A 188 25.39 -0.44 2.26
CA LEU A 188 24.87 -1.43 1.32
C LEU A 188 24.55 -0.76 -0.03
N PRO A 189 24.65 -1.48 -1.15
CA PRO A 189 24.29 -0.91 -2.45
C PRO A 189 22.79 -0.58 -2.47
N HIS A 190 22.47 0.71 -2.49
CA HIS A 190 21.15 1.15 -2.91
C HIS A 190 20.96 0.77 -4.37
N THR A 191 19.83 0.17 -4.70
CA THR A 191 19.46 -0.03 -6.10
C THR A 191 18.99 1.30 -6.69
N ASP A 192 19.07 1.47 -8.01
CA ASP A 192 18.52 2.63 -8.73
C ASP A 192 17.01 2.83 -8.47
N ARG A 193 16.34 1.85 -7.85
CA ARG A 193 15.03 2.01 -7.21
C ARG A 193 15.24 2.67 -5.85
N VAL A 194 15.25 3.99 -5.92
CA VAL A 194 15.20 4.96 -4.81
C VAL A 194 14.43 4.35 -3.62
N ASP A 195 15.10 4.27 -2.48
CA ASP A 195 14.58 3.82 -1.18
C ASP A 195 14.39 2.31 -0.96
N SER A 196 15.33 1.49 -1.43
CA SER A 196 15.37 0.07 -1.08
C SER A 196 16.74 -0.41 -0.57
N LEU A 197 16.71 -1.29 0.43
CA LEU A 197 17.86 -2.00 0.99
C LEU A 197 17.84 -3.45 0.50
N VAL A 198 18.98 -3.95 0.07
CA VAL A 198 19.15 -5.37 -0.26
C VAL A 198 19.94 -6.05 0.85
N LEU A 199 19.34 -7.08 1.43
CA LEU A 199 19.97 -7.94 2.42
C LEU A 199 20.14 -9.33 1.84
N THR A 200 21.22 -10.02 2.19
CA THR A 200 21.46 -11.40 1.76
C THR A 200 21.99 -12.23 2.91
N HIS A 201 21.51 -13.46 3.02
CA HIS A 201 21.99 -14.43 4.00
C HIS A 201 21.67 -15.83 3.49
N GLU A 202 22.65 -16.73 3.55
CA GLU A 202 22.54 -18.14 3.11
C GLU A 202 21.92 -18.33 1.71
N GLY A 203 22.30 -17.49 0.74
CA GLY A 203 21.79 -17.61 -0.64
C GLY A 203 20.33 -17.15 -0.82
N VAL A 204 19.76 -16.46 0.17
CA VAL A 204 18.49 -15.76 0.06
C VAL A 204 18.73 -14.26 0.07
N GLY A 205 18.19 -13.57 -0.93
CA GLY A 205 18.15 -12.11 -0.97
C GLY A 205 16.79 -11.58 -0.55
N TRP A 206 16.78 -10.44 0.13
CA TRP A 206 15.58 -9.70 0.52
C TRP A 206 15.67 -8.26 0.05
N ILE A 207 14.56 -7.74 -0.47
CA ILE A 207 14.41 -6.31 -0.76
C ILE A 207 13.55 -5.72 0.34
N VAL A 208 14.08 -4.70 1.00
CA VAL A 208 13.43 -3.96 2.08
C VAL A 208 13.13 -2.55 1.57
N ALA A 209 11.88 -2.12 1.67
CA ALA A 209 11.53 -0.74 1.37
C ALA A 209 11.91 0.14 2.57
N MET A 210 12.81 1.10 2.35
CA MET A 210 13.40 1.97 3.37
C MET A 210 12.46 3.01 3.99
N PRO A 211 11.45 3.59 3.29
CA PRO A 211 10.51 4.51 3.94
C PRO A 211 9.57 3.78 4.92
N ALA A 212 9.61 2.45 4.91
CA ALA A 212 8.59 1.56 5.40
C ALA A 212 9.07 0.61 6.51
N GLY A 213 10.37 0.32 6.50
CA GLY A 213 10.93 -0.81 7.22
C GLY A 213 10.25 -2.15 6.91
N VAL A 214 9.71 -2.29 5.70
CA VAL A 214 8.98 -3.49 5.28
C VAL A 214 9.81 -4.32 4.32
N VAL A 215 9.96 -5.60 4.65
CA VAL A 215 10.49 -6.58 3.69
C VAL A 215 9.42 -6.82 2.63
N VAL A 216 9.73 -6.47 1.40
CA VAL A 216 8.77 -6.45 0.28
C VAL A 216 9.01 -7.57 -0.72
N ALA A 217 10.21 -8.12 -0.85
CA ALA A 217 10.46 -9.24 -1.76
C ALA A 217 11.55 -10.17 -1.23
N THR A 218 11.54 -11.41 -1.72
CA THR A 218 12.65 -12.36 -1.57
C THR A 218 13.10 -12.80 -2.96
N PHE A 219 14.37 -13.11 -3.14
CA PHE A 219 14.94 -13.63 -4.39
C PHE A 219 16.07 -14.63 -4.09
N SER A 220 16.48 -15.42 -5.10
CA SER A 220 17.75 -16.15 -5.05
C SER A 220 18.80 -15.34 -5.81
N PRO A 221 19.95 -14.98 -5.22
CA PRO A 221 21.00 -14.26 -5.94
C PRO A 221 21.47 -15.02 -7.19
N ASP A 222 21.46 -16.35 -7.12
CA ASP A 222 21.88 -17.25 -8.21
C ASP A 222 20.87 -17.35 -9.37
N GLU A 223 19.68 -16.74 -9.26
CA GLU A 223 18.64 -16.73 -10.31
C GLU A 223 18.71 -15.48 -11.22
N GLN A 224 19.75 -14.63 -11.08
CA GLN A 224 19.91 -13.40 -11.89
C GLN A 224 20.88 -13.53 -13.08
N GLU A 225 21.27 -14.74 -13.49
CA GLU A 225 21.95 -14.99 -14.79
C GLU A 225 20.99 -14.99 -15.99
#